data_AF-A0A453SNY1-F1
#
_entry.id   AF-A0A453SNY1-F1
#
_cell.length_a   1.000
_cell.length_b   1.000
_cell.length_c   1.000
_cell.angle_alpha   90.00
_cell.angle_beta   90.00
_cell.angle_gamma   90.00
#
_symmetry.space_group_name_H-M   'P 1'
#
loop_
_entity.id
_entity.type
_entity.pdbx_description
1 polymer ?
#
loop_
_entity_poly.entity_id
_entity_poly.type
_entity_poly.pdbx_seq_one_letter_code
_entity_poly.pdbx_strand_id
1 'polypeptide(L)'
;VALAGLVTVLHACLAMQPIIVEKYPYMLYILALAMQPRMLLTLDEDLKPLHVPVRVGQAVDVVGQAGSPRTITGFQTYNTPVVLAAGEQAELATEKYIPLTPVLEGFVILRKNPEHHED
;
A
#
# COMPACT_ATOMS: atom_id res chain seq x y z
N VAL A 1 19.48 2.17 -2.87
CA VAL A 1 19.32 1.95 -4.33
C VAL A 1 18.33 2.94 -4.95
N ALA A 2 17.12 3.10 -4.40
CA ALA A 2 16.12 4.06 -4.89
C ALA A 2 16.64 5.50 -5.07
N LEU A 3 17.35 6.04 -4.06
CA LEU A 3 17.92 7.39 -4.13
C LEU A 3 18.94 7.56 -5.26
N ALA A 4 19.80 6.56 -5.47
CA ALA A 4 20.76 6.59 -6.58
C ALA A 4 20.04 6.61 -7.93
N GLY A 5 18.97 5.81 -8.09
CA GLY A 5 18.14 5.83 -9.29
C GLY A 5 17.53 7.20 -9.57
N LEU A 6 16.95 7.85 -8.55
CA LEU A 6 16.39 9.20 -8.70
C LEU A 6 17.46 10.25 -9.06
N VAL A 7 18.61 10.25 -8.39
CA VAL A 7 19.69 11.22 -8.64
C VAL A 7 20.26 11.06 -10.05
N THR A 8 20.44 9.83 -10.52
CA THR A 8 20.93 9.58 -11.89
C THR A 8 19.96 10.08 -12.96
N VAL A 9 18.65 9.86 -12.79
CA VAL A 9 17.63 10.37 -13.72
C VAL A 9 17.55 11.90 -13.67
N LEU A 10 17.57 12.50 -12.48
CA LEU A 10 17.59 13.96 -12.31
C LEU A 10 18.80 14.60 -13.00
N HIS A 11 19.98 13.99 -12.88
CA HIS A 11 21.19 14.45 -13.55
C HIS A 11 21.10 14.30 -15.08
N ALA A 12 20.54 13.19 -15.57
CA ALA A 12 20.30 12.97 -17.00
C ALA A 12 19.30 13.98 -17.60
N CYS A 13 18.29 14.42 -16.82
CA CYS A 13 17.31 15.42 -17.26
C CYS A 13 17.90 16.82 -17.47
N LEU A 14 19.04 17.17 -16.85
CA LEU A 14 19.71 18.47 -17.08
C LEU A 14 20.19 18.63 -18.53
N ALA A 15 20.51 17.52 -19.21
CA ALA A 15 20.91 17.49 -20.61
C ALA A 15 20.05 16.48 -21.39
N MET A 16 18.74 16.75 -21.43
CA MET A 16 17.74 15.81 -21.96
C MET A 16 17.91 15.48 -23.45
N GLN A 17 18.23 16.46 -24.30
CA GLN A 17 18.39 16.25 -25.75
C GLN A 17 19.50 15.25 -26.09
N PRO A 18 20.77 15.45 -25.67
CA PRO A 18 21.86 14.56 -26.05
C PRO A 18 21.81 13.21 -25.34
N ILE A 19 21.29 13.13 -24.11
CA ILE A 19 21.36 11.91 -23.30
C ILE A 19 20.13 11.03 -23.48
N ILE A 20 18.93 11.58 -23.26
CA ILE A 20 17.69 10.82 -23.19
C ILE A 20 17.09 10.60 -24.58
N VAL A 21 17.09 11.63 -25.43
CA VAL A 21 16.41 11.57 -26.74
C VAL A 21 17.29 10.93 -27.82
N GLU A 22 18.59 11.26 -27.84
CA GLU A 22 19.47 10.86 -28.94
C GLU A 22 20.24 9.56 -28.66
N LYS A 23 20.95 9.48 -27.53
CA LYS A 23 22.00 8.46 -27.35
C LYS A 23 21.57 7.27 -26.49
N TYR A 24 20.81 7.50 -25.40
CA TYR A 24 20.44 6.47 -24.44
C TYR A 24 18.98 6.60 -23.93
N PRO A 25 17.98 6.25 -24.76
CA PRO A 25 16.57 6.27 -24.35
C PRO A 25 16.27 5.35 -23.15
N TYR A 26 17.02 4.25 -23.03
CA TYR A 26 16.87 3.26 -21.95
C TYR A 26 17.28 3.79 -20.57
N MET A 27 17.96 4.93 -20.49
CA MET A 27 18.37 5.52 -19.22
C MET A 27 17.17 5.88 -18.32
N LEU A 28 15.99 6.10 -18.91
CA LEU A 28 14.74 6.30 -18.16
C LEU A 28 14.30 5.05 -17.37
N TYR A 29 14.70 3.84 -17.77
CA TYR A 29 14.37 2.62 -17.01
C TYR A 29 15.08 2.54 -15.65
N ILE A 30 16.10 3.36 -15.42
CA ILE A 30 16.74 3.48 -14.10
C ILE A 30 15.72 3.98 -13.05
N LEU A 31 14.65 4.67 -13.48
CA LEU A 31 13.53 5.05 -12.61
C LEU A 31 12.83 3.84 -11.98
N ALA A 32 12.84 2.67 -12.63
CA ALA A 32 12.25 1.44 -12.07
C ALA A 32 12.92 1.01 -10.75
N LEU A 33 14.19 1.38 -10.53
CA LEU A 33 14.89 1.11 -9.26
C LEU A 33 14.32 1.91 -8.07
N ALA A 34 13.56 2.96 -8.35
CA ALA A 34 12.89 3.79 -7.35
C ALA A 34 11.39 3.48 -7.21
N MET A 35 10.82 2.67 -8.10
CA MET A 35 9.41 2.28 -8.02
C MET A 35 9.24 1.19 -6.95
N GLN A 36 8.44 1.50 -5.93
CA GLN A 36 8.04 0.52 -4.90
C GLN A 36 6.52 0.35 -4.94
N PRO A 37 6.00 -0.88 -5.15
CA PRO A 37 4.56 -1.11 -5.15
C PRO A 37 3.99 -0.94 -3.73
N ARG A 38 2.83 -0.29 -3.62
CA ARG A 38 2.04 -0.27 -2.38
C ARG A 38 1.27 -1.59 -2.29
N MET A 39 1.80 -2.55 -1.55
CA MET A 39 1.15 -3.84 -1.30
C MET A 39 0.77 -3.96 0.17
N LEU A 40 -0.30 -4.68 0.49
CA LEU A 40 -0.69 -5.06 1.84
C LEU A 40 -0.62 -6.58 1.97
N LEU A 41 0.24 -7.04 2.89
CA LEU A 41 0.33 -8.43 3.34
C LEU A 41 0.10 -8.47 4.85
N THR A 42 -0.80 -9.33 5.29
CA THR A 42 -1.08 -9.56 6.70
C THR A 42 -0.35 -10.79 7.22
N LEU A 43 0.30 -10.63 8.36
CA LEU A 43 1.05 -11.67 9.05
C LEU A 43 0.44 -11.91 10.44
N ASP A 44 0.55 -13.12 10.94
CA ASP A 44 0.20 -13.47 12.32
C ASP A 44 1.36 -13.14 13.29
N GLU A 45 1.16 -13.31 14.60
CA GLU A 45 2.20 -13.10 15.62
C GLU A 45 3.42 -14.02 15.43
N ASP A 46 3.19 -15.21 14.86
CA ASP A 46 4.22 -16.17 14.45
C ASP A 46 4.94 -15.80 13.13
N LEU A 47 4.67 -14.62 12.56
CA LEU A 47 5.16 -14.18 11.24
C LEU A 47 4.73 -15.07 10.07
N LYS A 48 3.66 -15.86 10.25
CA LYS A 48 3.06 -16.66 9.17
C LYS A 48 2.10 -15.80 8.35
N PRO A 49 2.02 -16.00 7.03
CA PRO A 49 1.05 -15.29 6.20
C PRO A 49 -0.36 -15.65 6.62
N LEU A 50 -1.18 -14.63 6.86
CA LEU A 50 -2.57 -14.78 7.26
C LEU A 50 -3.47 -14.13 6.21
N HIS A 51 -4.41 -14.90 5.66
CA HIS A 51 -5.38 -14.38 4.70
C HIS A 51 -6.59 -13.82 5.43
N VAL A 52 -6.78 -12.50 5.37
CA VAL A 52 -7.89 -11.79 6.03
C VAL A 52 -8.63 -10.95 5.00
N PRO A 53 -9.98 -10.89 5.07
CA PRO A 53 -10.74 -10.00 4.21
C PRO A 53 -10.47 -8.54 4.59
N VAL A 54 -10.12 -7.74 3.59
CA VAL A 54 -9.83 -6.30 3.68
C VAL A 54 -10.72 -5.54 2.70
N ARG A 55 -11.20 -4.37 3.13
CA ARG A 55 -11.95 -3.43 2.31
C ARG A 55 -10.97 -2.41 1.75
N VAL A 56 -10.89 -2.31 0.43
CA VAL A 56 -10.04 -1.34 -0.27
C VAL A 56 -10.92 -0.35 -1.00
N GLY A 57 -10.65 0.94 -0.85
CA GLY A 57 -11.35 2.00 -1.55
C GLY A 57 -10.65 3.34 -1.42
N GLN A 58 -11.31 4.40 -1.89
CA GLN A 58 -10.73 5.73 -1.90
C GLN A 58 -10.62 6.32 -0.49
N ALA A 59 -9.42 6.79 -0.14
CA ALA A 59 -9.13 7.42 1.14
C ALA A 59 -9.83 8.79 1.26
N VAL A 60 -10.49 9.01 2.38
CA VAL A 60 -11.24 10.22 2.72
C VAL A 60 -11.14 10.45 4.23
N ASP A 61 -11.16 11.70 4.70
CA ASP A 61 -10.92 12.01 6.11
C ASP A 61 -12.00 11.40 7.03
N VAL A 62 -13.27 11.58 6.69
CA VAL A 62 -14.41 10.92 7.33
C VAL A 62 -15.57 10.77 6.36
N VAL A 63 -16.10 9.56 6.26
CA VAL A 63 -17.34 9.22 5.55
C VAL A 63 -18.12 8.17 6.32
N GLY A 64 -19.44 8.12 6.15
CA GLY A 64 -20.30 7.20 6.89
C GLY A 64 -21.42 7.92 7.63
N GLN A 65 -22.40 7.15 8.10
CA GLN A 65 -23.50 7.69 8.89
C GLN A 65 -23.01 8.12 10.28
N ALA A 66 -23.67 9.11 10.87
CA ALA A 66 -23.36 9.59 12.23
C ALA A 66 -23.35 8.41 13.22
N GLY A 67 -22.21 8.20 13.90
CA GLY A 67 -22.03 7.15 14.89
C GLY A 67 -20.92 6.13 14.56
N SER A 68 -20.55 5.96 13.28
CA SER A 68 -19.41 5.11 12.88
C SER A 68 -18.65 5.76 11.72
N PRO A 69 -17.69 6.67 12.00
CA PRO A 69 -16.88 7.27 10.96
C PRO A 69 -15.98 6.20 10.31
N ARG A 70 -15.92 6.20 8.98
CA ARG A 70 -15.05 5.38 8.14
C ARG A 70 -14.12 6.28 7.35
N THR A 71 -12.94 5.78 7.00
CA THR A 71 -11.91 6.53 6.27
C THR A 71 -11.93 6.21 4.77
N ILE A 72 -12.87 5.36 4.33
CA ILE A 72 -12.93 4.80 2.98
C ILE A 72 -14.32 4.98 2.36
N THR A 73 -14.37 5.45 1.11
CA THR A 73 -15.57 5.39 0.24
C THR A 73 -15.42 4.35 -0.86
N GLY A 74 -16.56 3.85 -1.37
CA GLY A 74 -16.62 3.05 -2.59
C GLY A 74 -15.78 1.76 -2.53
N PHE A 75 -15.83 1.06 -1.39
CA PHE A 75 -14.94 -0.06 -1.14
C PHE A 75 -15.33 -1.34 -1.89
N GLN A 76 -14.32 -2.16 -2.19
CA GLN A 76 -14.44 -3.55 -2.60
C GLN A 76 -13.74 -4.43 -1.56
N THR A 77 -14.29 -5.63 -1.31
CA THR A 77 -13.68 -6.56 -0.35
C THR A 77 -12.78 -7.54 -1.10
N TYR A 78 -11.51 -7.58 -0.70
CA TYR A 78 -10.50 -8.50 -1.21
C TYR A 78 -9.94 -9.34 -0.06
N ASN A 79 -9.27 -10.44 -0.36
CA ASN A 79 -8.44 -11.16 0.60
C ASN A 79 -6.98 -10.76 0.40
N THR A 80 -6.24 -10.58 1.50
CA THR A 80 -4.80 -10.31 1.43
C THR A 80 -4.03 -11.51 0.86
N PRO A 81 -2.91 -11.33 0.13
CA PRO A 81 -2.28 -10.04 -0.23
C PRO A 81 -3.02 -9.27 -1.34
N VAL A 82 -3.01 -7.94 -1.23
CA VAL A 82 -3.60 -7.02 -2.22
C VAL A 82 -2.62 -5.90 -2.57
N VAL A 83 -2.67 -5.42 -3.82
CA VAL A 83 -1.94 -4.23 -4.26
C VAL A 83 -2.90 -3.04 -4.22
N LEU A 84 -2.51 -1.97 -3.55
CA LEU A 84 -3.32 -0.75 -3.40
C LEU A 84 -2.96 0.23 -4.51
N ALA A 85 -3.97 0.81 -5.17
CA ALA A 85 -3.74 1.87 -6.14
C ALA A 85 -3.39 3.20 -5.45
N ALA A 86 -3.00 4.20 -6.25
CA ALA A 86 -2.73 5.53 -5.75
C ALA A 86 -4.01 6.17 -5.18
N GLY A 87 -3.95 6.68 -3.95
CA GLY A 87 -5.10 7.28 -3.27
C GLY A 87 -6.07 6.27 -2.65
N GLU A 88 -5.83 4.97 -2.81
CA GLU A 88 -6.57 3.93 -2.09
C GLU A 88 -5.98 3.66 -0.71
N GLN A 89 -6.86 3.27 0.19
CA GLN A 89 -6.57 2.83 1.54
C GLN A 89 -7.31 1.52 1.83
N ALA A 90 -6.72 0.72 2.71
CA ALA A 90 -7.32 -0.53 3.18
C ALA A 90 -7.81 -0.40 4.63
N GLU A 91 -8.93 -1.03 4.95
CA GLU A 91 -9.45 -1.28 6.30
C GLU A 91 -9.76 -2.78 6.46
N LEU A 92 -9.65 -3.32 7.68
CA LEU A 92 -10.06 -4.70 7.94
C LEU A 92 -11.58 -4.84 7.77
N ALA A 93 -12.04 -5.93 7.13
CA ALA A 93 -13.47 -6.16 6.95
C ALA A 93 -14.13 -6.76 8.21
N THR A 94 -13.35 -7.38 9.09
CA THR A 94 -13.81 -8.10 10.29
C THR A 94 -13.03 -7.67 11.53
N GLU A 95 -13.67 -7.77 12.70
CA GLU A 95 -13.09 -7.40 14.01
C GLU A 95 -12.36 -8.56 14.71
N LYS A 96 -12.20 -9.70 14.01
CA LYS A 96 -11.53 -10.90 14.52
C LYS A 96 -10.04 -10.65 14.81
N TYR A 97 -9.44 -9.72 14.08
CA TYR A 97 -8.04 -9.36 14.21
C TYR A 97 -7.90 -7.86 14.44
N ILE A 98 -6.91 -7.48 15.25
CA ILE A 98 -6.52 -6.10 15.51
C ILE A 98 -5.13 -5.89 14.88
N PRO A 99 -4.95 -4.88 14.00
CA PRO A 99 -3.66 -4.58 13.44
C PRO A 99 -2.78 -3.87 14.49
N LEU A 100 -1.50 -4.21 14.54
CA LEU A 100 -0.54 -3.53 15.42
C LEU A 100 -0.19 -2.11 14.93
N THR A 101 -0.40 -1.84 13.64
CA THR A 101 -0.18 -0.53 13.02
C THR A 101 -1.51 0.11 12.61
N PRO A 102 -1.66 1.43 12.75
CA PRO A 102 -2.88 2.14 12.33
C PRO A 102 -3.04 2.19 10.80
N VAL A 103 -1.94 2.04 10.05
CA VAL A 103 -1.94 2.06 8.59
C VAL A 103 -1.79 0.64 8.07
N LEU A 104 -2.70 0.23 7.18
CA LEU A 104 -2.69 -1.08 6.52
C LEU A 104 -1.94 -1.04 5.19
N GLU A 105 -0.62 -0.84 5.26
CA GLU A 105 0.27 -0.84 4.10
C GLU A 105 1.56 -1.61 4.39
N GLY A 106 2.09 -2.28 3.37
CA GLY A 106 3.28 -3.12 3.48
C GLY A 106 2.99 -4.43 4.21
N PHE A 107 3.86 -4.76 5.15
CA PHE A 107 3.72 -5.93 6.01
C PHE A 107 3.09 -5.51 7.33
N VAL A 108 1.88 -6.01 7.60
CA VAL A 108 1.11 -5.66 8.80
C VAL A 108 0.93 -6.91 9.64
N ILE A 109 1.34 -6.83 10.90
CA ILE A 109 1.11 -7.91 11.86
C ILE A 109 -0.26 -7.71 12.49
N LEU A 110 -1.06 -8.78 12.45
CA LEU A 110 -2.39 -8.87 13.01
C LEU A 110 -2.33 -9.72 14.29
N ARG A 111 -2.94 -9.22 15.36
CA ARG A 111 -3.17 -9.95 16.61
C ARG A 111 -4.62 -10.43 16.64
N LYS A 112 -4.85 -11.65 17.14
CA LYS A 112 -6.23 -12.12 17.40
C LYS A 112 -6.89 -11.24 18.46
N ASN A 113 -8.10 -10.76 18.19
CA ASN A 113 -8.83 -9.92 19.12
C ASN A 113 -9.29 -10.75 20.35
N PRO A 114 -8.86 -10.41 21.58
CA PRO A 114 -9.26 -11.14 22.79
C PRO A 114 -10.74 -10.90 23.20
N GLU A 115 -11.34 -9.78 22.76
CA GLU A 115 -12.74 -9.43 23.06
C GLU A 115 -13.72 -9.97 22.01
N HIS A 116 -13.22 -10.61 20.96
CA HIS A 116 -14.04 -11.19 19.91
C HIS A 116 -14.64 -12.53 20.38
N HIS A 117 -15.89 -12.49 20.82
CA HIS A 117 -16.69 -13.69 21.01
C HIS A 117 -17.14 -14.23 19.64
N GLU A 118 -16.75 -15.46 19.30
CA GLU A 118 -17.31 -16.18 18.15
C GLU A 118 -18.73 -16.62 18.54
N ASP A 119 -19.74 -15.89 18.08
CA ASP A 119 -21.13 -16.38 18.02
C ASP A 119 -21.30 -17.35 16.84
#